data_AF-A0A972M2W3-F1
#
_entry.id   AF-A0A972M2W3-F1
#
_cell.length_a   1.000
_cell.length_b   1.000
_cell.length_c   1.000
_cell.angle_alpha   90.00
_cell.angle_beta   90.00
_cell.angle_gamma   90.00
#
_symmetry.space_group_name_H-M   'P 1'
#
loop_
_entity.id
_entity.type
_entity.pdbx_description
1 polymer ?
#
loop_
_entity_poly.entity_id
_entity_poly.type
_entity_poly.pdbx_seq_one_letter_code
_entity_poly.pdbx_strand_id
1 'polypeptide(L)'
;MSQKEFFGFSQQEAQKIIQDLKRYKYGKVLKVERKTKRENPPLLHSLTTLQREANKLYGFSANKTLNIAQKLYEQRKLISYPRTEAKHLPASSKDLVAEILKSLGREDLIKQISKVGKRVFDDSKLTDHHAIIPLAPPSGNLTADELKIYNLIKRRFLAVFYPPYVYEVITVITEVGQKYFFLTREKVEISLGWKELYSSKERKNPTLPDLKEGDKVKKLKEWAEKKQTQPPPRYTEGTLLKEMEKLGLGTPATRAQIIETLKKRRYITTRGKTLIPTEKGIELIKKLRQSEVSSPEMTARWEKALENIHLKKVGEKGYKLFMEKIKEFTTKELEKLKNLTFEVSSQFKTAKRKRKSYRRRRRTK
;
A
#
# COMPACT_ATOMS: atom_id res chain seq x y z
N MET A 1 6.29 -14.13 -17.45
CA MET A 1 6.80 -12.76 -17.21
C MET A 1 6.75 -12.05 -18.54
N SER A 2 5.93 -11.00 -18.71
CA SER A 2 5.98 -10.26 -19.98
C SER A 2 7.36 -9.62 -20.10
N GLN A 3 8.06 -9.88 -21.20
CA GLN A 3 9.26 -9.12 -21.53
C GLN A 3 8.84 -7.65 -21.55
N LYS A 4 9.43 -6.84 -20.66
CA LYS A 4 9.32 -5.39 -20.80
C LYS A 4 10.09 -5.05 -22.05
N GLU A 5 9.39 -4.63 -23.10
CA GLU A 5 10.02 -4.08 -24.30
C GLU A 5 10.99 -2.97 -23.90
N PHE A 6 12.21 -3.06 -24.44
CA PHE A 6 13.24 -2.07 -24.21
C PHE A 6 12.87 -0.79 -24.97
N PHE A 7 12.36 0.21 -24.27
CA PHE A 7 12.18 1.56 -24.81
C PHE A 7 13.50 2.34 -24.67
N GLY A 8 14.36 2.26 -25.68
CA GLY A 8 15.60 3.02 -25.72
C GLY A 8 16.40 2.80 -27.02
N PHE A 9 17.31 3.72 -27.30
CA PHE A 9 18.27 3.60 -28.40
C PHE A 9 19.57 2.97 -27.89
N SER A 10 20.25 2.21 -28.75
CA SER A 10 21.65 1.86 -28.50
C SER A 10 22.51 3.13 -28.43
N GLN A 11 23.70 3.03 -27.82
CA GLN A 11 24.61 4.17 -27.72
C GLN A 11 24.97 4.74 -29.11
N GLN A 12 25.19 3.88 -30.10
CA GLN A 12 25.51 4.30 -31.46
C GLN A 12 24.33 5.00 -32.14
N GLU A 13 23.11 4.47 -32.01
CA GLU A 13 21.91 5.11 -32.54
C GLU A 13 21.66 6.48 -31.89
N ALA A 14 21.77 6.56 -30.56
CA ALA A 14 21.61 7.82 -29.84
C ALA A 14 22.64 8.87 -30.30
N GLN A 15 23.91 8.47 -30.48
CA GLN A 15 24.95 9.37 -30.99
C GLN A 15 24.65 9.85 -32.41
N LYS A 16 24.20 8.96 -33.31
CA LYS A 16 23.77 9.33 -34.67
C LYS A 16 22.62 10.33 -34.65
N ILE A 17 21.61 10.09 -33.82
CA ILE A 17 20.46 11.00 -33.64
C ILE A 17 20.93 12.38 -33.15
N ILE A 18 21.81 12.43 -32.14
CA ILE A 18 22.34 13.70 -31.61
C ILE A 18 23.17 14.45 -32.65
N GLN A 19 24.01 13.75 -33.43
CA GLN A 19 24.77 14.37 -34.51
C GLN A 19 23.87 14.95 -35.60
N ASP A 20 22.81 14.24 -35.99
CA ASP A 20 21.85 14.73 -36.98
C ASP A 20 21.03 15.92 -36.45
N LEU A 21 20.59 15.85 -35.19
CA LEU A 21 19.86 16.94 -34.53
C LEU A 21 20.63 18.28 -34.54
N LYS A 22 21.97 18.27 -34.53
CA LYS A 22 22.80 19.50 -34.62
C LYS A 22 22.50 20.35 -35.84
N ARG A 23 22.06 19.74 -36.95
CA ARG A 23 21.73 20.42 -38.22
C ARG A 23 20.50 21.32 -38.09
N TYR A 24 19.63 21.05 -37.11
CA TYR A 24 18.36 21.75 -36.94
C TYR A 24 18.43 22.72 -35.76
N LYS A 25 18.30 24.02 -36.04
CA LYS A 25 18.25 25.08 -35.00
C LYS A 25 16.85 25.28 -34.41
N TYR A 26 15.81 24.79 -35.10
CA TYR A 26 14.41 25.02 -34.75
C TYR A 26 13.61 23.73 -34.84
N GLY A 27 12.54 23.66 -34.05
CA GLY A 27 11.46 22.69 -34.18
C GLY A 27 10.13 23.39 -34.42
N LYS A 28 9.12 22.60 -34.78
CA LYS A 28 7.73 23.02 -34.95
C LYS A 28 6.86 22.31 -33.92
N VAL A 29 6.01 23.05 -33.23
CA VAL A 29 4.98 22.45 -32.38
C VAL A 29 3.93 21.82 -33.30
N LEU A 30 3.83 20.50 -33.28
CA LEU A 30 2.82 19.78 -34.08
C LEU A 30 1.50 19.65 -33.36
N LYS A 31 1.54 19.49 -32.03
CA LYS A 31 0.35 19.25 -31.23
C LYS A 31 0.50 19.85 -29.85
N VAL A 32 -0.57 20.50 -29.39
CA VAL A 32 -0.73 20.93 -28.00
C VAL A 32 -2.04 20.37 -27.48
N GLU A 33 -1.97 19.42 -26.55
CA GLU A 33 -3.14 18.82 -25.92
C GLU A 33 -3.21 19.21 -24.45
N ARG A 34 -4.33 19.81 -24.04
CA ARG A 34 -4.63 20.14 -22.65
C ARG A 34 -5.76 19.25 -22.14
N LYS A 35 -5.50 18.52 -21.05
CA LYS A 35 -6.49 17.63 -20.42
C LYS A 35 -6.63 17.94 -18.95
N THR A 36 -7.81 18.43 -18.56
CA THR A 36 -8.17 18.54 -17.15
C THR A 36 -8.39 17.14 -16.56
N LYS A 37 -7.70 16.83 -15.47
CA LYS A 37 -7.83 15.61 -14.70
C LYS A 37 -8.29 15.92 -13.27
N ARG A 38 -9.06 14.98 -12.72
CA ARG A 38 -9.56 15.04 -11.35
C ARG A 38 -9.09 13.81 -10.58
N GLU A 39 -8.60 14.03 -9.38
CA GLU A 39 -8.21 12.97 -8.44
C GLU A 39 -9.10 13.10 -7.21
N ASN A 40 -10.07 12.19 -7.09
CA ASN A 40 -10.96 12.13 -5.93
C ASN A 40 -10.15 11.88 -4.65
N PRO A 41 -10.70 12.26 -3.47
CA PRO A 41 -10.08 11.89 -2.23
C PRO A 41 -9.93 10.37 -2.15
N PRO A 42 -8.88 9.86 -1.52
CA PRO A 42 -8.82 8.44 -1.14
C PRO A 42 -9.97 8.08 -0.19
N LEU A 43 -10.31 6.79 -0.15
CA LEU A 43 -11.34 6.27 0.74
C LEU A 43 -10.90 6.33 2.21
N LEU A 44 -11.86 6.10 3.12
CA LEU A 44 -11.57 6.02 4.56
C LEU A 44 -10.59 4.90 4.87
N HIS A 45 -9.98 4.98 6.06
CA HIS A 45 -8.97 4.01 6.45
C HIS A 45 -9.57 2.64 6.77
N SER A 46 -9.06 1.60 6.12
CA SER A 46 -8.97 0.26 6.71
C SER A 46 -7.69 0.14 7.54
N LEU A 47 -7.55 -0.92 8.34
CA LEU A 47 -6.33 -1.16 9.12
C LEU A 47 -5.07 -1.17 8.24
N THR A 48 -5.14 -1.90 7.13
CA THR A 48 -4.03 -2.04 6.17
C THR A 48 -3.63 -0.68 5.61
N THR A 49 -4.58 0.18 5.25
CA THR A 49 -4.26 1.52 4.73
C THR A 49 -3.67 2.45 5.79
N LEU A 50 -4.15 2.37 7.03
CA LEU A 50 -3.61 3.13 8.16
C LEU A 50 -2.16 2.72 8.47
N GLN A 51 -1.90 1.41 8.55
CA GLN A 51 -0.56 0.86 8.75
C GLN A 51 0.41 1.28 7.64
N ARG A 52 -0.05 1.27 6.38
CA ARG A 52 0.76 1.69 5.23
C ARG A 52 1.12 3.18 5.29
N GLU A 53 0.16 4.04 5.64
CA GLU A 53 0.41 5.48 5.77
C GLU A 53 1.33 5.79 6.96
N ALA A 54 1.09 5.17 8.11
CA ALA A 54 1.94 5.31 9.30
C ALA A 54 3.38 4.81 9.05
N ASN A 55 3.54 3.71 8.31
CA ASN A 55 4.86 3.22 7.92
C ASN A 55 5.58 4.19 6.97
N LYS A 56 4.87 4.70 5.95
CA LYS A 56 5.43 5.66 5.00
C LYS A 56 5.93 6.92 5.72
N LEU A 57 5.06 7.54 6.52
CA LEU A 57 5.32 8.83 7.16
C LEU A 57 6.27 8.69 8.36
N TYR A 58 6.00 7.74 9.25
CA TYR A 58 6.66 7.67 10.57
C TYR A 58 7.57 6.45 10.74
N GLY A 59 7.62 5.54 9.76
CA GLY A 59 8.40 4.30 9.88
C GLY A 59 7.83 3.30 10.88
N PHE A 60 6.58 3.50 11.35
CA PHE A 60 5.97 2.57 12.30
C PHE A 60 5.79 1.19 11.67
N SER A 61 6.02 0.15 12.47
CA SER A 61 5.65 -1.21 12.07
C SER A 61 4.13 -1.36 12.01
N ALA A 62 3.68 -2.37 11.27
CA ALA A 62 2.27 -2.76 11.20
C ALA A 62 1.71 -3.03 12.61
N ASN A 63 2.48 -3.75 13.42
CA ASN A 63 2.10 -4.13 14.79
C ASN A 63 2.06 -2.92 15.74
N LYS A 64 3.04 -2.01 15.66
CA LYS A 64 3.02 -0.76 16.44
C LYS A 64 1.77 0.06 16.14
N THR A 65 1.46 0.23 14.85
CA THR A 65 0.27 0.98 14.42
C THR A 65 -1.03 0.32 14.92
N LEU A 66 -1.16 -1.00 14.82
CA LEU A 66 -2.30 -1.74 15.34
C LEU A 66 -2.45 -1.54 16.85
N ASN A 67 -1.36 -1.69 17.63
CA ASN A 67 -1.41 -1.52 19.08
C ASN A 67 -1.84 -0.11 19.50
N ILE A 68 -1.37 0.92 18.80
CA ILE A 68 -1.79 2.30 19.06
C ILE A 68 -3.26 2.49 18.71
N ALA A 69 -3.71 2.01 17.55
CA ALA A 69 -5.12 2.10 17.15
C ALA A 69 -6.03 1.35 18.13
N GLN A 70 -5.62 0.18 18.64
CA GLN A 70 -6.33 -0.55 19.68
C GLN A 70 -6.46 0.27 20.96
N LYS A 71 -5.40 0.92 21.43
CA LYS A 71 -5.48 1.81 22.60
C LYS A 71 -6.42 3.00 22.37
N LEU A 72 -6.35 3.62 21.19
CA LEU A 72 -7.25 4.73 20.81
C LEU A 72 -8.72 4.28 20.80
N TYR A 73 -9.00 3.04 20.39
CA TYR A 73 -10.34 2.46 20.37
C TYR A 73 -10.82 2.03 21.76
N GLU A 74 -10.06 1.16 22.46
CA GLU A 74 -10.53 0.49 23.68
C GLU A 74 -10.43 1.39 24.90
N GLN A 75 -9.31 2.10 25.06
CA GLN A 75 -8.98 2.85 26.27
C GLN A 75 -9.37 4.33 26.15
N ARG A 76 -9.12 4.93 24.98
CA ARG A 76 -9.40 6.37 24.76
C ARG A 76 -10.79 6.64 24.17
N LYS A 77 -11.44 5.63 23.57
CA LYS A 77 -12.74 5.77 22.87
C LYS A 77 -12.75 6.87 21.78
N LEU A 78 -11.60 7.13 21.16
CA LEU A 78 -11.44 8.24 20.20
C LEU A 78 -11.67 7.86 18.74
N ILE A 79 -11.62 6.56 18.41
CA ILE A 79 -11.78 6.06 17.03
C ILE A 79 -12.71 4.85 17.02
N SER A 80 -13.25 4.50 15.87
CA SER A 80 -14.02 3.26 15.67
C SER A 80 -13.12 2.01 15.64
N TYR A 81 -13.75 0.83 15.64
CA TYR A 81 -13.06 -0.47 15.70
C TYR A 81 -11.98 -0.60 14.61
N PRO A 82 -10.70 -0.81 14.99
CA PRO A 82 -9.60 -0.65 14.03
C PRO A 82 -9.20 -1.92 13.29
N ARG A 83 -9.78 -3.10 13.57
CA ARG A 83 -9.48 -4.36 12.84
C ARG A 83 -10.51 -4.61 11.74
N THR A 84 -10.53 -3.70 10.78
CA THR A 84 -11.49 -3.69 9.67
C THR A 84 -10.76 -3.63 8.33
N GLU A 85 -11.29 -4.33 7.32
CA GLU A 85 -10.90 -4.13 5.91
C GLU A 85 -11.76 -3.05 5.22
N ALA A 86 -12.88 -2.67 5.81
CA ALA A 86 -13.82 -1.74 5.19
C ALA A 86 -13.20 -0.35 5.03
N LYS A 87 -13.61 0.32 3.95
CA LYS A 87 -13.20 1.69 3.57
C LYS A 87 -14.41 2.61 3.36
N HIS A 88 -15.59 2.14 3.75
CA HIS A 88 -16.89 2.80 3.63
C HIS A 88 -17.59 2.80 5.00
N LEU A 89 -18.67 3.58 5.10
CA LEU A 89 -19.58 3.68 6.23
C LEU A 89 -20.99 3.21 5.82
N PRO A 90 -21.83 2.78 6.76
CA PRO A 90 -23.22 2.46 6.47
C PRO A 90 -24.02 3.73 6.19
N ALA A 91 -25.03 3.66 5.33
CA ALA A 91 -25.84 4.82 4.99
C ALA A 91 -26.58 5.41 6.20
N SER A 92 -26.87 4.58 7.21
CA SER A 92 -27.49 4.98 8.49
C SER A 92 -26.58 5.82 9.39
N SER A 93 -25.27 5.90 9.13
CA SER A 93 -24.32 6.65 9.98
C SER A 93 -24.21 8.14 9.66
N LYS A 94 -25.04 8.67 8.75
CA LYS A 94 -24.94 10.08 8.32
C LYS A 94 -25.11 11.08 9.46
N ASP A 95 -26.04 10.82 10.38
CA ASP A 95 -26.30 11.71 11.53
C ASP A 95 -25.12 11.68 12.51
N LEU A 96 -24.60 10.48 12.82
CA LEU A 96 -23.37 10.31 13.60
C LEU A 96 -22.19 11.04 12.97
N VAL A 97 -22.03 10.96 11.64
CA VAL A 97 -20.97 11.69 10.92
C VAL A 97 -21.15 13.20 11.07
N ALA A 98 -22.37 13.72 11.04
CA ALA A 98 -22.64 15.13 11.26
C ALA A 98 -22.24 15.56 12.69
N GLU A 99 -22.56 14.77 13.71
CA GLU A 99 -22.15 15.01 15.11
C GLU A 99 -20.63 14.97 15.28
N ILE A 100 -19.95 14.00 14.65
CA ILE A 100 -18.48 13.91 14.66
C ILE A 100 -17.88 15.16 14.00
N LEU A 101 -18.40 15.61 12.85
CA LEU A 101 -17.92 16.83 12.20
C LEU A 101 -18.11 18.06 13.09
N LYS A 102 -19.24 18.19 13.79
CA LYS A 102 -19.45 19.26 14.80
C LYS A 102 -18.40 19.20 15.91
N SER A 103 -18.22 18.05 16.54
CA SER A 103 -17.25 17.90 17.64
C SER A 103 -15.79 18.13 17.22
N LEU A 104 -15.47 17.93 15.94
CA LEU A 104 -14.16 18.23 15.36
C LEU A 104 -13.99 19.69 14.90
N GLY A 105 -15.02 20.53 15.06
CA GLY A 105 -15.03 21.93 14.63
C GLY A 105 -15.11 22.11 13.12
N ARG A 106 -15.79 21.20 12.41
CA ARG A 106 -15.87 21.13 10.94
C ARG A 106 -17.29 21.09 10.41
N GLU A 107 -18.13 21.95 10.97
CA GLU A 107 -19.55 22.10 10.61
C GLU A 107 -19.72 22.51 9.14
N ASP A 108 -18.73 23.19 8.58
CA ASP A 108 -18.64 23.57 7.15
C ASP A 108 -18.76 22.37 6.19
N LEU A 109 -18.42 21.16 6.66
CA LEU A 109 -18.45 19.92 5.87
C LEU A 109 -19.77 19.16 5.97
N ILE A 110 -20.68 19.49 6.89
CA ILE A 110 -21.93 18.74 7.09
C ILE A 110 -22.77 18.70 5.80
N LYS A 111 -22.84 19.82 5.07
CA LYS A 111 -23.53 19.92 3.78
C LYS A 111 -22.97 19.00 2.68
N GLN A 112 -21.78 18.44 2.88
CA GLN A 112 -21.13 17.52 1.92
C GLN A 112 -21.53 16.07 2.15
N ILE A 113 -22.11 15.72 3.31
CA ILE A 113 -22.53 14.34 3.64
C ILE A 113 -23.51 13.80 2.59
N SER A 114 -24.43 14.62 2.10
CA SER A 114 -25.39 14.24 1.04
C SER A 114 -24.75 14.15 -0.36
N LYS A 115 -23.57 14.74 -0.57
CA LYS A 115 -22.92 14.86 -1.89
C LYS A 115 -21.87 13.78 -2.17
N VAL A 116 -21.29 13.18 -1.13
CA VAL A 116 -20.22 12.18 -1.28
C VAL A 116 -20.72 10.80 -1.76
N GLY A 117 -22.00 10.50 -1.56
CA GLY A 117 -22.67 9.29 -2.04
C GLY A 117 -21.97 7.98 -1.66
N LYS A 118 -22.06 6.98 -2.55
CA LYS A 118 -21.49 5.63 -2.36
C LYS A 118 -19.96 5.58 -2.22
N ARG A 119 -19.26 6.67 -2.52
CA ARG A 119 -17.81 6.73 -2.27
C ARG A 119 -17.48 6.72 -0.78
N VAL A 120 -18.43 7.12 0.07
CA VAL A 120 -18.29 7.11 1.53
C VAL A 120 -19.33 6.20 2.17
N PHE A 121 -20.59 6.30 1.75
CA PHE A 121 -21.72 5.58 2.34
C PHE A 121 -22.22 4.48 1.41
N ASP A 122 -21.75 3.24 1.59
CA ASP A 122 -22.10 2.12 0.72
C ASP A 122 -22.19 0.81 1.51
N ASP A 123 -23.41 0.44 1.88
CA ASP A 123 -23.71 -0.78 2.65
C ASP A 123 -23.28 -2.06 1.90
N SER A 124 -23.24 -2.03 0.56
CA SER A 124 -22.80 -3.19 -0.25
C SER A 124 -21.30 -3.49 -0.12
N LYS A 125 -20.52 -2.55 0.45
CA LYS A 125 -19.08 -2.67 0.68
C LYS A 125 -18.73 -2.95 2.14
N LEU A 126 -19.74 -3.18 2.97
CA LEU A 126 -19.57 -3.52 4.36
C LEU A 126 -19.61 -5.04 4.57
N THR A 127 -18.86 -5.46 5.57
CA THR A 127 -19.05 -6.74 6.23
C THR A 127 -19.61 -6.43 7.63
N ASP A 128 -19.17 -7.14 8.67
CA ASP A 128 -19.54 -6.86 10.07
C ASP A 128 -18.99 -5.53 10.60
N HIS A 129 -18.11 -4.86 9.85
CA HIS A 129 -17.42 -3.65 10.28
C HIS A 129 -17.41 -2.58 9.19
N HIS A 130 -17.33 -1.33 9.63
CA HIS A 130 -17.13 -0.16 8.77
C HIS A 130 -15.69 0.36 8.86
N ALA A 131 -15.38 1.42 8.12
CA ALA A 131 -14.05 2.03 8.11
C ALA A 131 -13.65 2.67 9.44
N ILE A 132 -12.35 2.85 9.65
CA ILE A 132 -11.78 3.53 10.82
C ILE A 132 -12.02 5.04 10.69
N ILE A 133 -12.78 5.61 11.63
CA ILE A 133 -13.12 7.04 11.72
C ILE A 133 -12.84 7.57 13.13
N PRO A 134 -12.61 8.89 13.31
CA PRO A 134 -12.65 9.48 14.63
C PRO A 134 -14.08 9.43 15.20
N LEU A 135 -14.21 9.34 16.52
CA LEU A 135 -15.49 9.41 17.24
C LEU A 135 -15.59 10.68 18.09
N ALA A 136 -14.47 11.16 18.62
CA ALA A 136 -14.39 12.37 19.42
C ALA A 136 -13.03 13.06 19.24
N PRO A 137 -12.92 14.38 19.48
CA PRO A 137 -11.63 15.04 19.66
C PRO A 137 -10.92 14.50 20.93
N PRO A 138 -9.57 14.50 20.99
CA PRO A 138 -8.86 14.15 22.21
C PRO A 138 -9.16 15.17 23.31
N SER A 139 -9.66 14.70 24.46
CA SER A 139 -9.96 15.54 25.64
C SER A 139 -8.80 15.62 26.65
N GLY A 140 -7.71 14.87 26.43
CA GLY A 140 -6.55 14.85 27.30
C GLY A 140 -5.25 14.53 26.54
N ASN A 141 -4.15 14.42 27.28
CA ASN A 141 -2.83 14.22 26.68
C ASN A 141 -2.69 12.83 26.06
N LEU A 142 -2.67 12.80 24.73
CA LEU A 142 -2.19 11.66 23.97
C LEU A 142 -0.66 11.66 23.94
N THR A 143 -0.07 10.47 23.91
CA THR A 143 1.35 10.34 23.56
C THR A 143 1.57 10.86 22.14
N ALA A 144 2.80 11.29 21.82
CA ALA A 144 3.14 11.79 20.48
C ALA A 144 2.79 10.79 19.36
N ASP A 145 2.93 9.48 19.62
CA ASP A 145 2.62 8.44 18.64
C ASP A 145 1.11 8.13 18.53
N GLU A 146 0.35 8.22 19.63
CA GLU A 146 -1.12 8.18 19.60
C GLU A 146 -1.68 9.35 18.81
N LEU A 147 -1.17 10.57 19.05
CA LEU A 147 -1.59 11.76 18.34
C LEU A 147 -1.31 11.66 16.84
N LYS A 148 -0.15 11.12 16.44
CA LYS A 148 0.17 10.84 15.03
C LYS A 148 -0.88 9.93 14.39
N ILE A 149 -1.21 8.80 15.00
CA ILE A 149 -2.19 7.85 14.43
C ILE A 149 -3.59 8.45 14.39
N TYR A 150 -4.03 9.11 15.46
CA TYR A 150 -5.31 9.81 15.49
C TYR A 150 -5.40 10.86 14.37
N ASN A 151 -4.35 11.65 14.16
CA ASN A 151 -4.33 12.67 13.11
C ASN A 151 -4.34 12.08 11.69
N LEU A 152 -3.76 10.89 11.45
CA LEU A 152 -3.93 10.20 10.16
C LEU A 152 -5.40 9.86 9.91
N ILE A 153 -6.07 9.30 10.93
CA ILE A 153 -7.49 8.92 10.87
C ILE A 153 -8.37 10.14 10.67
N LYS A 154 -8.21 11.18 11.51
CA LYS A 154 -8.93 12.45 11.40
C LYS A 154 -8.73 13.10 10.04
N ARG A 155 -7.48 13.22 9.57
CA ARG A 155 -7.19 13.84 8.27
C ARG A 155 -7.86 13.09 7.12
N ARG A 156 -7.80 11.75 7.12
CA ARG A 156 -8.45 10.94 6.09
C ARG A 156 -9.97 11.08 6.13
N PHE A 157 -10.55 11.09 7.33
CA PHE A 157 -11.99 11.31 7.53
C PHE A 157 -12.44 12.66 6.99
N LEU A 158 -11.72 13.75 7.29
CA LEU A 158 -12.06 15.06 6.75
C LEU A 158 -11.91 15.11 5.22
N ALA A 159 -10.84 14.49 4.69
CA ALA A 159 -10.55 14.50 3.25
C ALA A 159 -11.67 13.93 2.39
N VAL A 160 -12.47 12.98 2.88
CA VAL A 160 -13.53 12.39 2.05
C VAL A 160 -14.66 13.36 1.69
N PHE A 161 -14.81 14.44 2.46
CA PHE A 161 -15.79 15.50 2.25
C PHE A 161 -15.24 16.70 1.46
N TYR A 162 -13.96 16.69 1.10
CA TYR A 162 -13.34 17.74 0.28
C TYR A 162 -13.56 17.49 -1.22
N PRO A 163 -13.55 18.55 -2.05
CA PRO A 163 -13.60 18.40 -3.49
C PRO A 163 -12.36 17.66 -4.03
N PRO A 164 -12.45 17.11 -5.25
CA PRO A 164 -11.32 16.47 -5.91
C PRO A 164 -10.15 17.44 -6.11
N TYR A 165 -8.93 16.91 -6.11
CA TYR A 165 -7.78 17.63 -6.63
C TYR A 165 -7.90 17.76 -8.15
N VAL A 166 -7.81 18.97 -8.69
CA VAL A 166 -7.97 19.27 -10.11
C VAL A 166 -6.67 19.83 -10.67
N TYR A 167 -6.21 19.25 -11.78
CA TYR A 167 -4.99 19.67 -12.46
C TYR A 167 -5.13 19.50 -13.96
N GLU A 168 -4.43 20.32 -14.73
CA GLU A 168 -4.30 20.16 -16.17
C GLU A 168 -3.02 19.38 -16.48
N VAL A 169 -3.10 18.48 -17.45
CA VAL A 169 -1.92 17.87 -18.10
C VAL A 169 -1.80 18.48 -19.49
N ILE A 170 -0.73 19.24 -19.69
CA ILE A 170 -0.37 19.82 -20.98
C ILE A 170 0.61 18.84 -21.64
N THR A 171 0.30 18.38 -22.84
CA THR A 171 1.15 17.51 -23.64
C THR A 171 1.48 18.21 -24.96
N VAL A 172 2.76 18.47 -25.19
CA VAL A 172 3.27 19.11 -26.40
C VAL A 172 4.10 18.11 -27.19
N ILE A 173 3.82 17.98 -28.48
CA ILE A 173 4.65 17.23 -29.42
C ILE A 173 5.38 18.25 -30.29
N THR A 174 6.71 18.27 -30.20
CA THR A 174 7.57 19.11 -31.04
C THR A 174 8.28 18.24 -32.06
N GLU A 175 8.15 18.58 -33.33
CA GLU A 175 8.88 17.96 -34.42
C GLU A 175 10.15 18.74 -34.73
N VAL A 176 11.26 18.03 -34.95
CA VAL A 176 12.54 18.58 -35.36
C VAL A 176 13.01 17.82 -36.60
N GLY A 177 13.29 18.56 -37.67
CA GLY A 177 13.81 18.00 -38.92
C GLY A 177 12.87 17.03 -39.64
N GLN A 178 11.54 17.15 -39.45
CA GLN A 178 10.51 16.29 -40.05
C GLN A 178 10.67 14.79 -39.76
N LYS A 179 11.39 14.45 -38.70
CA LYS A 179 11.78 13.06 -38.39
C LYS A 179 11.78 12.76 -36.91
N TYR A 180 12.19 13.71 -36.07
CA TYR A 180 12.32 13.49 -34.63
C TYR A 180 11.17 14.17 -33.89
N PHE A 181 10.51 13.41 -33.01
CA PHE A 181 9.38 13.89 -32.23
C PHE A 181 9.73 13.89 -30.75
N PHE A 182 9.59 15.04 -30.11
CA PHE A 182 9.84 15.22 -28.68
C PHE A 182 8.52 15.43 -27.95
N LEU A 183 8.33 14.66 -26.87
CA LEU A 183 7.16 14.73 -26.02
C LEU A 183 7.50 15.49 -24.74
N THR A 184 6.88 16.65 -24.57
CA THR A 184 6.93 17.41 -23.32
C THR A 184 5.60 17.28 -22.58
N ARG A 185 5.64 16.98 -21.28
CA ARG A 185 4.44 16.92 -20.43
C ARG A 185 4.63 17.78 -19.19
N GLU A 186 3.71 18.70 -18.97
CA GLU A 186 3.62 19.47 -17.73
C GLU A 186 2.31 19.20 -17.00
N LYS A 187 2.37 19.24 -15.67
CA LYS A 187 1.21 19.16 -14.79
C LYS A 187 1.02 20.52 -14.12
N VAL A 188 -0.11 21.17 -14.39
CA VAL A 188 -0.47 22.47 -13.82
C VAL A 188 -1.58 22.29 -12.78
N GLU A 189 -1.34 22.73 -11.55
CA GLU A 189 -2.33 22.62 -10.48
C GLU A 189 -3.42 23.70 -10.63
N ILE A 190 -4.68 23.29 -10.72
CA ILE A 190 -5.83 24.21 -10.85
C ILE A 190 -6.50 24.41 -9.48
N SER A 191 -6.77 23.32 -8.77
CA SER A 191 -7.33 23.34 -7.42
C SER A 191 -6.79 22.20 -6.58
N LEU A 192 -6.35 22.50 -5.35
CA LEU A 192 -5.76 21.49 -4.45
C LEU A 192 -6.80 20.51 -3.92
N GLY A 193 -8.03 20.97 -3.68
CA GLY A 193 -9.11 20.17 -3.10
C GLY A 193 -8.66 19.44 -1.84
N TRP A 194 -8.93 18.14 -1.73
CA TRP A 194 -8.53 17.35 -0.56
C TRP A 194 -7.01 17.34 -0.26
N LYS A 195 -6.15 17.69 -1.22
CA LYS A 195 -4.69 17.74 -1.00
C LYS A 195 -4.26 18.90 -0.10
N GLU A 196 -5.10 19.91 0.12
CA GLU A 196 -4.86 20.98 1.10
C GLU A 196 -4.60 20.42 2.50
N LEU A 197 -5.25 19.30 2.84
CA LEU A 197 -5.05 18.63 4.13
C LEU A 197 -3.70 17.92 4.24
N TYR A 198 -2.99 17.68 3.13
CA TYR A 198 -1.76 16.89 3.06
C TYR A 198 -0.52 17.69 2.69
N SER A 199 -0.68 18.89 2.15
CA SER A 199 0.42 19.71 1.64
C SER A 199 0.31 21.12 2.20
N SER A 200 1.41 21.58 2.81
CA SER A 200 1.63 23.01 3.11
C SER A 200 2.47 23.71 2.04
N LYS A 201 2.79 23.03 0.92
CA LYS A 201 3.66 23.59 -0.11
C LYS A 201 2.92 24.63 -0.96
N GLU A 202 3.62 25.72 -1.24
CA GLU A 202 3.22 26.72 -2.22
C GLU A 202 3.05 26.10 -3.61
N ARG A 203 2.07 26.62 -4.35
CA ARG A 203 1.81 26.21 -5.74
C ARG A 203 3.02 26.56 -6.58
N LYS A 204 3.51 25.61 -7.36
CA LYS A 204 4.53 25.90 -8.35
C LYS A 204 3.90 26.59 -9.55
N ASN A 205 4.50 27.68 -10.00
CA ASN A 205 4.10 28.32 -11.25
C ASN A 205 4.36 27.37 -12.43
N PRO A 206 3.47 27.35 -13.44
CA PRO A 206 3.72 26.67 -14.70
C PRO A 206 5.04 27.15 -15.32
N THR A 207 5.76 26.22 -15.92
CA THR A 207 7.04 26.46 -16.57
C THR A 207 6.93 26.46 -18.09
N LEU A 208 5.92 25.80 -18.66
CA LEU A 208 5.67 25.90 -20.10
C LEU A 208 5.01 27.24 -20.45
N PRO A 209 5.52 27.95 -21.47
CA PRO A 209 4.81 29.08 -22.05
C PRO A 209 3.54 28.59 -22.76
N ASP A 210 2.64 29.51 -23.06
CA ASP A 210 1.47 29.20 -23.87
C ASP A 210 1.89 28.96 -25.33
N LEU A 211 1.94 27.69 -25.72
CA LEU A 211 2.32 27.23 -27.05
C LEU A 211 1.08 26.89 -27.87
N LYS A 212 1.14 27.14 -29.17
CA LYS A 212 0.12 26.80 -30.16
C LYS A 212 0.68 25.86 -31.23
N GLU A 213 -0.22 25.12 -31.86
CA GLU A 213 0.14 24.32 -33.03
C GLU A 213 0.66 25.23 -34.15
N GLY A 214 1.76 24.81 -34.76
CA GLY A 214 2.47 25.62 -35.76
C GLY A 214 3.61 26.47 -35.20
N ASP A 215 3.68 26.70 -33.89
CA ASP A 215 4.72 27.55 -33.30
C ASP A 215 6.13 27.04 -33.63
N LYS A 216 7.00 27.99 -34.00
CA LYS A 216 8.42 27.72 -34.24
C LYS A 216 9.20 27.91 -32.95
N VAL A 217 9.81 26.83 -32.46
CA VAL A 217 10.58 26.83 -31.20
C VAL A 217 12.07 26.68 -31.48
N LYS A 218 12.91 27.43 -30.76
CA LYS A 218 14.37 27.35 -30.89
C LYS A 218 14.92 26.19 -30.08
N LYS A 219 15.70 25.31 -30.71
CA LYS A 219 16.45 24.26 -30.01
C LYS A 219 17.68 24.90 -29.36
N LEU A 220 17.75 24.86 -28.03
CA LEU A 220 18.88 25.42 -27.28
C LEU A 220 20.02 24.42 -27.10
N LYS A 221 19.69 23.16 -26.80
CA LYS A 221 20.64 22.07 -26.55
C LYS A 221 20.03 20.73 -26.95
N GLU A 222 20.90 19.77 -27.19
CA GLU A 222 20.58 18.37 -27.47
C GLU A 222 21.58 17.48 -26.74
N TRP A 223 21.09 16.44 -26.09
CA TRP A 223 21.93 15.44 -25.43
C TRP A 223 21.21 14.11 -25.37
N ALA A 224 21.97 13.03 -25.26
CA ALA A 224 21.45 11.72 -24.93
C ALA A 224 21.66 11.45 -23.44
N GLU A 225 20.62 11.06 -22.72
CA GLU A 225 20.73 10.71 -21.31
C GLU A 225 21.02 9.22 -21.15
N LYS A 226 22.22 8.89 -20.66
CA LYS A 226 22.58 7.49 -20.37
C LYS A 226 21.86 7.05 -19.10
N LYS A 227 20.95 6.07 -19.24
CA LYS A 227 20.21 5.47 -18.12
C LYS A 227 20.57 4.00 -17.96
N GLN A 228 20.31 3.49 -16.77
CA GLN A 228 20.38 2.08 -16.44
C GLN A 228 19.06 1.65 -15.80
N THR A 229 18.61 0.43 -16.11
CA THR A 229 17.45 -0.15 -15.42
C THR A 229 17.80 -0.36 -13.95
N GLN A 230 16.90 0.05 -13.07
CA GLN A 230 17.04 -0.20 -11.65
C GLN A 230 16.31 -1.49 -11.28
N PRO A 231 16.87 -2.34 -10.39
CA PRO A 231 16.14 -3.48 -9.87
C PRO A 231 14.89 -3.01 -9.10
N PRO A 232 13.87 -3.87 -8.96
CA PRO A 232 12.70 -3.54 -8.14
C PRO A 232 13.11 -3.13 -6.71
N PRO A 233 12.46 -2.11 -6.12
CA PRO A 233 12.76 -1.72 -4.76
C PRO A 233 12.43 -2.85 -3.79
N ARG A 234 13.27 -3.01 -2.77
CA ARG A 234 12.98 -3.95 -1.68
C ARG A 234 11.70 -3.53 -0.93
N TYR A 235 11.04 -4.51 -0.34
CA TYR A 235 9.86 -4.26 0.47
C TYR A 235 10.20 -3.49 1.75
N THR A 236 9.44 -2.44 2.05
CA THR A 236 9.14 -2.00 3.42
C THR A 236 7.96 -2.78 3.97
N GLU A 237 7.67 -2.70 5.27
CA GLU A 237 6.44 -3.29 5.83
C GLU A 237 5.19 -2.75 5.14
N GLY A 238 5.10 -1.45 4.85
CA GLY A 238 3.96 -0.88 4.15
C GLY A 238 3.78 -1.44 2.74
N THR A 239 4.86 -1.64 1.99
CA THR A 239 4.76 -2.25 0.65
C THR A 239 4.49 -3.76 0.71
N LEU A 240 4.99 -4.46 1.73
CA LEU A 240 4.70 -5.88 1.94
C LEU A 240 3.24 -6.09 2.32
N LEU A 241 2.68 -5.28 3.23
CA LEU A 241 1.25 -5.29 3.57
C LEU A 241 0.37 -5.08 2.33
N LYS A 242 0.75 -4.16 1.44
CA LYS A 242 0.03 -3.93 0.19
C LYS A 242 0.02 -5.19 -0.69
N GLU A 243 1.15 -5.88 -0.80
CA GLU A 243 1.23 -7.09 -1.61
C GLU A 243 0.47 -8.26 -0.95
N MET A 244 0.52 -8.39 0.37
CA MET A 244 -0.28 -9.37 1.12
C MET A 244 -1.79 -9.14 0.94
N GLU A 245 -2.27 -7.89 1.02
CA GLU A 245 -3.68 -7.54 0.74
C GLU A 245 -4.06 -7.90 -0.70
N LYS A 246 -3.22 -7.54 -1.67
CA LYS A 246 -3.44 -7.82 -3.11
C LYS A 246 -3.48 -9.31 -3.43
N LEU A 247 -2.64 -10.10 -2.78
CA LEU A 247 -2.56 -11.55 -2.97
C LEU A 247 -3.54 -12.33 -2.08
N GLY A 248 -4.36 -11.67 -1.27
CA GLY A 248 -5.30 -12.34 -0.36
C GLY A 248 -4.61 -13.16 0.74
N LEU A 249 -3.44 -12.73 1.21
CA LEU A 249 -2.67 -13.42 2.24
C LEU A 249 -2.99 -12.88 3.62
N GLY A 250 -3.68 -13.69 4.42
CA GLY A 250 -4.14 -13.32 5.76
C GLY A 250 -5.20 -12.22 5.78
N THR A 251 -5.67 -11.91 6.98
CA THR A 251 -6.68 -10.90 7.27
C THR A 251 -6.02 -9.66 7.88
N PRO A 252 -6.69 -8.49 8.01
CA PRO A 252 -6.00 -7.28 8.48
C PRO A 252 -5.48 -7.46 9.91
N ALA A 253 -6.13 -8.30 10.72
CA ALA A 253 -5.70 -8.62 12.07
C ALA A 253 -4.44 -9.50 12.12
N THR A 254 -4.17 -10.35 11.13
CA THR A 254 -3.08 -11.34 11.19
C THR A 254 -1.82 -10.90 10.46
N ARG A 255 -1.92 -10.08 9.40
CA ARG A 255 -0.76 -9.66 8.58
C ARG A 255 0.36 -9.02 9.39
N ALA A 256 0.02 -8.14 10.33
CA ALA A 256 1.01 -7.51 11.21
C ALA A 256 1.77 -8.54 12.06
N GLN A 257 1.04 -9.51 12.63
CA GLN A 257 1.62 -10.56 13.46
C GLN A 257 2.47 -11.54 12.64
N ILE A 258 2.11 -11.81 11.39
CA ILE A 258 2.92 -12.63 10.47
C ILE A 258 4.29 -11.97 10.25
N ILE A 259 4.31 -10.67 9.91
CA ILE A 259 5.54 -9.91 9.70
C ILE A 259 6.40 -9.92 10.98
N GLU A 260 5.80 -9.68 12.14
CA GLU A 260 6.52 -9.75 13.43
C GLU A 260 7.05 -11.15 13.74
N THR A 261 6.32 -12.19 13.37
CA THR A 261 6.77 -13.59 13.54
C THR A 261 7.98 -13.89 12.67
N LEU A 262 7.99 -13.42 11.41
CA LEU A 262 9.14 -13.57 10.51
C LEU A 262 10.39 -12.89 11.07
N LYS A 263 10.25 -11.70 11.67
CA LYS A 263 11.35 -11.02 12.36
C LYS A 263 11.79 -11.76 13.62
N LYS A 264 10.85 -12.16 14.49
CA LYS A 264 11.14 -12.87 15.74
C LYS A 264 11.86 -14.19 15.51
N ARG A 265 11.51 -14.91 14.43
CA ARG A 265 12.17 -16.16 14.00
C ARG A 265 13.49 -15.94 13.25
N ARG A 266 13.88 -14.68 13.04
CA ARG A 266 15.07 -14.23 12.31
C ARG A 266 15.12 -14.72 10.87
N TYR A 267 13.97 -14.76 10.17
CA TYR A 267 13.93 -15.01 8.72
C TYR A 267 14.08 -13.71 7.92
N ILE A 268 13.64 -12.60 8.49
CA ILE A 268 13.82 -11.26 7.94
C ILE A 268 14.35 -10.33 9.03
N THR A 269 15.02 -9.27 8.62
CA THR A 269 15.47 -8.16 9.46
C THR A 269 15.13 -6.83 8.78
N THR A 270 15.29 -5.72 9.49
CA THR A 270 15.08 -4.36 8.98
C THR A 270 16.41 -3.62 8.86
N ARG A 271 16.65 -2.97 7.73
CA ARG A 271 17.71 -1.97 7.56
C ARG A 271 17.05 -0.65 7.17
N GLY A 272 17.00 0.30 8.11
CA GLY A 272 16.12 1.46 7.98
C GLY A 272 14.65 1.01 7.86
N LYS A 273 13.92 1.52 6.87
CA LYS A 273 12.51 1.13 6.61
C LYS A 273 12.38 -0.18 5.79
N THR A 274 13.49 -0.73 5.31
CA THR A 274 13.49 -1.83 4.33
C THR A 274 13.63 -3.18 5.03
N LEU A 275 12.83 -4.14 4.60
CA LEU A 275 12.92 -5.55 4.98
C LEU A 275 13.96 -6.28 4.13
N ILE A 276 14.83 -7.04 4.79
CA ILE A 276 15.89 -7.82 4.16
C ILE A 276 15.79 -9.26 4.67
N PRO A 277 15.81 -10.27 3.79
CA PRO A 277 15.86 -11.66 4.24
C PRO A 277 17.23 -11.94 4.88
N THR A 278 17.24 -12.69 5.97
CA THR A 278 18.47 -13.20 6.57
C THR A 278 18.95 -14.42 5.80
N GLU A 279 20.20 -14.85 5.99
CA GLU A 279 20.71 -16.11 5.43
C GLU A 279 19.80 -17.30 5.78
N LYS A 280 19.38 -17.38 7.04
CA LYS A 280 18.40 -18.38 7.51
C LYS A 280 17.08 -18.33 6.73
N GLY A 281 16.57 -17.12 6.44
CA GLY A 281 15.35 -16.95 5.64
C GLY A 281 15.55 -17.36 4.18
N ILE A 282 16.70 -17.03 3.59
CA ILE A 282 17.04 -17.40 2.22
C ILE A 282 17.16 -18.92 2.10
N GLU A 283 17.87 -19.58 3.02
CA GLU A 283 18.03 -21.03 3.02
C GLU A 283 16.70 -21.75 3.15
N LEU A 284 15.84 -21.30 4.08
CA LEU A 284 14.49 -21.85 4.23
C LEU A 284 13.69 -21.78 2.92
N ILE A 285 13.66 -20.62 2.27
CA ILE A 285 12.92 -20.44 1.01
C ILE A 285 13.54 -21.27 -0.12
N LYS A 286 14.87 -21.39 -0.20
CA LYS A 286 15.53 -22.25 -1.19
C LYS A 286 15.06 -23.70 -1.08
N LYS A 287 14.97 -24.23 0.15
CA LYS A 287 14.53 -25.61 0.42
C LYS A 287 13.03 -25.80 0.22
N LEU A 288 12.21 -24.78 0.49
CA LEU A 288 10.76 -24.83 0.31
C LEU A 288 10.28 -24.45 -1.09
N ARG A 289 11.16 -24.03 -2.01
CA ARG A 289 10.75 -23.43 -3.30
C ARG A 289 9.94 -24.36 -4.20
N GLN A 290 10.12 -25.67 -4.05
CA GLN A 290 9.38 -26.70 -4.78
C GLN A 290 8.09 -27.14 -4.04
N SER A 291 7.93 -26.73 -2.79
CA SER A 291 6.74 -27.02 -1.99
C SER A 291 5.66 -25.99 -2.26
N GLU A 292 4.43 -26.46 -2.48
CA GLU A 292 3.26 -25.60 -2.64
C GLU A 292 2.96 -24.78 -1.37
N VAL A 293 3.49 -25.17 -0.21
CA VAL A 293 3.36 -24.41 1.06
C VAL A 293 3.91 -22.98 0.94
N SER A 294 4.86 -22.76 0.03
CA SER A 294 5.42 -21.42 -0.24
C SER A 294 4.64 -20.61 -1.29
N SER A 295 3.60 -21.18 -1.91
CA SER A 295 2.80 -20.53 -2.94
C SER A 295 1.77 -19.57 -2.33
N PRO A 296 1.80 -18.27 -2.71
CA PRO A 296 0.75 -17.34 -2.31
C PRO A 296 -0.60 -17.67 -2.96
N GLU A 297 -0.61 -18.21 -4.18
CA GLU A 297 -1.82 -18.61 -4.89
C GLU A 297 -2.55 -19.73 -4.16
N MET A 298 -1.80 -20.71 -3.65
CA MET A 298 -2.35 -21.78 -2.83
C MET A 298 -2.99 -21.23 -1.56
N THR A 299 -2.28 -20.37 -0.84
CA THR A 299 -2.77 -19.75 0.40
C THR A 299 -4.06 -18.95 0.14
N ALA A 300 -4.08 -18.14 -0.93
CA ALA A 300 -5.25 -17.37 -1.31
C ALA A 300 -6.47 -18.24 -1.64
N ARG A 301 -6.28 -19.39 -2.29
CA ARG A 301 -7.36 -20.36 -2.54
C ARG A 301 -7.96 -20.89 -1.24
N TRP A 302 -7.13 -21.18 -0.24
CA TRP A 302 -7.60 -21.66 1.06
C TRP A 302 -8.32 -20.57 1.87
N GLU A 303 -7.80 -19.34 1.88
CA GLU A 303 -8.49 -18.20 2.50
C GLU A 303 -9.88 -17.99 1.90
N LYS A 304 -10.01 -18.08 0.56
CA LYS A 304 -11.31 -18.02 -0.13
C LYS A 304 -12.23 -19.19 0.24
N ALA A 305 -11.69 -20.39 0.43
CA ALA A 305 -12.47 -21.54 0.88
C ALA A 305 -13.00 -21.35 2.30
N LEU A 306 -12.17 -20.84 3.22
CA LEU A 306 -12.56 -20.49 4.59
C LEU A 306 -13.64 -19.39 4.59
N GLU A 307 -13.50 -18.37 3.75
CA GLU A 307 -14.50 -17.32 3.58
C GLU A 307 -15.85 -17.90 3.10
N ASN A 308 -15.84 -18.79 2.10
CA ASN A 308 -17.05 -19.46 1.63
C ASN A 308 -17.73 -20.31 2.72
N ILE A 309 -16.94 -20.95 3.59
CA ILE A 309 -17.46 -21.70 4.74
C ILE A 309 -18.10 -20.74 5.75
N HIS A 310 -17.41 -19.64 6.10
CA HIS A 310 -17.91 -18.62 7.01
C HIS A 310 -19.23 -17.99 6.52
N LEU A 311 -19.30 -17.66 5.23
CA LEU A 311 -20.50 -17.11 4.58
C LEU A 311 -21.58 -18.16 4.30
N LYS A 312 -21.43 -19.40 4.79
CA LYS A 312 -22.35 -20.53 4.59
C LYS A 312 -22.69 -20.80 3.11
N LYS A 313 -21.79 -20.44 2.19
CA LYS A 313 -21.91 -20.73 0.75
C LYS A 313 -21.65 -22.19 0.44
N VAL A 314 -20.98 -22.90 1.36
CA VAL A 314 -20.78 -24.34 1.31
C VAL A 314 -21.38 -24.95 2.57
N GLY A 315 -22.22 -25.97 2.42
CA GLY A 315 -22.80 -26.70 3.55
C GLY A 315 -21.77 -27.60 4.25
N GLU A 316 -22.24 -28.39 5.22
CA GLU A 316 -21.39 -29.29 6.02
C GLU A 316 -20.53 -30.24 5.17
N LYS A 317 -21.09 -30.76 4.06
CA LYS A 317 -20.35 -31.59 3.10
C LYS A 317 -19.14 -30.86 2.51
N GLY A 318 -19.28 -29.57 2.19
CA GLY A 318 -18.19 -28.75 1.67
C GLY A 318 -17.10 -28.48 2.71
N TYR A 319 -17.48 -28.28 3.98
CA TYR A 319 -16.53 -28.20 5.08
C TYR A 319 -15.73 -29.50 5.26
N LYS A 320 -16.41 -30.66 5.27
CA LYS A 320 -15.75 -31.97 5.37
C LYS A 320 -14.76 -32.20 4.22
N LEU A 321 -15.17 -31.90 2.99
CA LEU A 321 -14.30 -32.00 1.82
C LEU A 321 -13.09 -31.05 1.90
N PHE A 322 -13.29 -29.83 2.40
CA PHE A 322 -12.17 -28.91 2.62
C PHE A 322 -11.16 -29.51 3.61
N MET A 323 -11.61 -30.03 4.75
CA MET A 323 -10.75 -30.66 5.75
C MET A 323 -10.02 -31.90 5.23
N GLU A 324 -10.70 -32.73 4.43
CA GLU A 324 -10.08 -33.88 3.76
C GLU A 324 -8.94 -33.45 2.84
N LYS A 325 -9.17 -32.44 1.99
CA LYS A 325 -8.12 -31.88 1.11
C LYS A 325 -6.94 -31.32 1.90
N ILE A 326 -7.17 -30.66 3.04
CA ILE A 326 -6.08 -30.20 3.92
C ILE A 326 -5.27 -31.39 4.46
N LYS A 327 -5.93 -32.47 4.87
CA LYS A 327 -5.26 -33.68 5.40
C LYS A 327 -4.44 -34.39 4.32
N GLU A 328 -5.00 -34.56 3.14
CA GLU A 328 -4.29 -35.13 1.98
C GLU A 328 -3.06 -34.30 1.61
N PHE A 329 -3.23 -32.98 1.51
CA PHE A 329 -2.16 -32.06 1.21
C PHE A 329 -1.04 -32.14 2.26
N THR A 330 -1.41 -32.10 3.54
CA THR A 330 -0.44 -32.14 4.64
C THR A 330 0.35 -33.45 4.61
N THR A 331 -0.31 -34.58 4.38
CA THR A 331 0.35 -35.88 4.24
C THR A 331 1.35 -35.86 3.07
N LYS A 332 0.92 -35.40 1.89
CA LYS A 332 1.78 -35.32 0.69
C LYS A 332 2.99 -34.42 0.90
N GLU A 333 2.81 -33.25 1.51
CA GLU A 333 3.92 -32.35 1.80
C GLU A 333 4.86 -32.93 2.85
N LEU A 334 4.35 -33.60 3.90
CA LEU A 334 5.22 -34.26 4.87
C LEU A 334 6.10 -35.32 4.21
N GLU A 335 5.57 -36.14 3.30
CA GLU A 335 6.40 -37.11 2.56
C GLU A 335 7.50 -36.44 1.72
N LYS A 336 7.18 -35.34 1.03
CA LYS A 336 8.18 -34.55 0.28
C LYS A 336 9.25 -33.97 1.20
N LEU A 337 8.83 -33.45 2.36
CA LEU A 337 9.71 -32.73 3.28
C LEU A 337 10.55 -33.66 4.16
N LYS A 338 10.16 -34.92 4.38
CA LYS A 338 10.93 -35.91 5.17
C LYS A 338 12.36 -36.11 4.63
N ASN A 339 12.54 -35.97 3.32
CA ASN A 339 13.83 -36.16 2.66
C ASN A 339 14.66 -34.86 2.55
N LEU A 340 14.16 -33.73 3.09
CA LEU A 340 14.92 -32.47 3.10
C LEU A 340 15.95 -32.45 4.22
N THR A 341 17.21 -32.41 3.84
CA THR A 341 18.32 -32.11 4.73
C THR A 341 18.60 -30.60 4.77
N PHE A 342 18.72 -30.07 5.99
CA PHE A 342 19.25 -28.72 6.23
C PHE A 342 20.73 -28.85 6.54
N GLU A 343 21.58 -28.28 5.70
CA GLU A 343 23.00 -28.13 6.01
C GLU A 343 23.10 -26.95 6.97
N VAL A 344 23.08 -27.25 8.28
CA VAL A 344 23.19 -26.20 9.29
C VAL A 344 24.58 -25.58 9.18
N SER A 345 24.66 -24.40 8.54
CA SER A 345 25.82 -23.53 8.64
C SER A 345 26.23 -23.39 10.11
N SER A 346 27.50 -23.65 10.40
CA SER A 346 28.08 -23.64 11.76
C SER A 346 27.87 -22.32 12.51
N GLN A 347 27.49 -21.25 11.81
CA GLN A 347 27.21 -19.92 12.34
C GLN A 347 25.87 -19.80 13.10
N PHE A 348 24.94 -20.77 13.00
CA PHE A 348 23.66 -20.73 13.72
C PHE A 348 23.64 -21.49 15.06
N LYS A 349 24.79 -22.02 15.51
CA LYS A 349 24.93 -22.69 16.82
C LYS A 349 24.98 -21.69 17.99
N THR A 350 23.90 -20.96 18.28
CA THR A 350 23.73 -20.34 19.62
C THR A 350 22.26 -20.20 20.02
N ALA A 351 21.76 -21.21 20.74
CA ALA A 351 20.92 -21.05 21.92
C ALA A 351 20.75 -22.44 22.56
N LYS A 352 21.54 -22.76 23.59
CA LYS A 352 21.25 -23.90 24.47
C LYS A 352 19.83 -23.71 25.02
N ARG A 353 18.89 -24.56 24.59
CA ARG A 353 17.59 -24.73 25.25
C ARG A 353 17.86 -25.12 26.71
N LYS A 354 17.75 -24.18 27.65
CA LYS A 354 17.61 -24.55 29.07
C LYS A 354 16.29 -25.27 29.22
N ARG A 355 16.31 -26.61 29.23
CA ARG A 355 15.19 -27.43 29.71
C ARG A 355 14.99 -27.08 31.19
N LYS A 356 13.91 -26.36 31.53
CA LYS A 356 13.46 -26.28 32.93
C LYS A 356 12.94 -27.66 33.31
N SER A 357 13.66 -28.37 34.19
CA SER A 357 13.14 -29.57 34.84
C SER A 357 12.04 -29.15 35.80
N TYR A 358 10.81 -29.60 35.54
CA TYR A 358 9.70 -29.44 36.47
C TYR A 358 9.87 -30.51 37.56
N ARG A 359 10.39 -30.12 38.73
CA ARG A 359 10.49 -31.02 39.88
C ARG A 359 9.13 -31.04 40.59
N ARG A 360 8.34 -32.10 40.38
CA ARG A 360 7.09 -32.35 41.14
C ARG A 360 7.44 -32.49 42.62
N ARG A 361 7.04 -31.52 43.45
CA ARG A 361 6.98 -31.70 44.91
C ARG A 361 5.80 -32.62 45.21
N ARG A 362 6.07 -33.84 45.66
CA ARG A 362 5.08 -34.68 46.35
C ARG A 362 4.73 -33.99 47.67
N ARG A 363 3.45 -33.67 47.87
CA ARG A 363 2.89 -33.43 49.20
C ARG A 363 2.76 -34.80 49.88
N THR A 364 3.48 -35.00 50.97
CA THR A 364 3.11 -35.98 52.00
C THR A 364 2.37 -35.25 53.10
N LYS A 365 1.42 -35.98 53.70
CA LYS A 365 0.38 -35.54 54.64
C LYS A 365 0.92 -34.71 55.81
#